data_AF-X0YF95-F1
#
_entry.id   AF-X0YF95-F1
#
_cell.length_a   1.000
_cell.length_b   1.000
_cell.length_c   1.000
_cell.angle_alpha   90.00
_cell.angle_beta   90.00
_cell.angle_gamma   90.00
#
_symmetry.space_group_name_H-M   'P 1'
#
loop_
_entity.id
_entity.type
_entity.pdbx_description
1 polymer ?
#
loop_
_entity_poly.entity_id
_entity_poly.type
_entity_poly.pdbx_seq_one_letter_code
_entity_poly.pdbx_strand_id
1 'polypeptide(L)'
;RRNKGLLLVAIALIIGGLLVFYFSYYYGKEGEKQATVENADMDREERAQEEQAVTAEKKAEEVSGEQGVEGQATDVEDECRRMEKELMGFLTYLDKKDYIRELGIGEDMHTHFKKILRRLSLNPPTPAGEGLKIDTIIKNIYHFYRALSLQDLKLIRLILQNEADTLEMNLAALYPWLMSADRCSQKDGLPPSLDTIYRYAGFLANSIGGRAYLFRRETR
;
A
#
# COMPACT_ATOMS: atom_id res chain seq x y z
N ARG A 1 -61.01 10.32 20.84
CA ARG A 1 -59.69 10.95 21.08
C ARG A 1 -58.69 9.82 21.30
N ARG A 2 -57.91 9.52 20.26
CA ARG A 2 -57.16 8.26 20.08
C ARG A 2 -55.79 8.34 20.75
N ASN A 3 -55.34 7.22 21.34
CA ASN A 3 -54.20 6.99 22.25
C ASN A 3 -52.82 7.44 21.74
N LYS A 4 -52.64 8.73 21.45
CA LYS A 4 -51.35 9.30 21.05
C LYS A 4 -50.30 9.20 22.16
N GLY A 5 -50.72 9.30 23.42
CA GLY A 5 -49.83 9.14 24.57
C GLY A 5 -49.25 7.74 24.68
N LEU A 6 -50.06 6.70 24.48
CA LEU A 6 -49.60 5.30 24.54
C LEU A 6 -48.62 4.97 23.40
N LEU A 7 -48.84 5.55 22.22
CA LEU A 7 -47.96 5.36 21.06
C LEU A 7 -46.58 6.00 21.28
N LEU A 8 -46.53 7.18 21.91
CA LEU A 8 -45.26 7.85 22.22
C LEU A 8 -44.46 7.10 23.27
N VAL A 9 -45.13 6.51 24.28
CA VAL A 9 -44.47 5.67 25.29
C VAL A 9 -43.88 4.40 24.66
N ALA A 10 -44.61 3.75 23.76
CA ALA A 10 -44.11 2.57 23.06
C ALA A 10 -42.87 2.87 22.20
N ILE A 11 -42.86 4.01 21.50
CA ILE A 11 -41.70 4.43 20.68
C ILE A 11 -40.48 4.72 21.57
N ALA A 12 -40.67 5.39 22.70
CA ALA A 12 -39.58 5.70 23.63
C ALA A 12 -38.92 4.42 24.19
N LEU A 13 -39.71 3.38 24.50
CA LEU A 13 -39.18 2.10 24.97
C LEU A 13 -38.38 1.36 23.90
N ILE A 14 -38.83 1.40 22.65
CA ILE A 14 -38.12 0.76 21.52
C ILE A 14 -36.77 1.46 21.29
N ILE A 15 -36.74 2.80 21.29
CA ILE A 15 -35.51 3.57 21.12
C ILE A 15 -34.56 3.34 22.28
N GLY A 16 -35.06 3.33 23.53
CA GLY A 16 -34.26 3.02 24.71
C GLY A 16 -33.65 1.62 24.66
N GLY A 17 -34.42 0.61 24.24
CA GLY A 17 -33.93 -0.76 24.06
C GLY A 17 -32.85 -0.87 22.98
N LEU A 18 -33.02 -0.18 21.85
CA LEU A 18 -32.02 -0.16 20.77
C LEU A 18 -30.74 0.55 21.19
N LEU A 19 -30.82 1.62 21.98
CA LEU A 19 -29.63 2.31 22.51
C LEU A 19 -28.88 1.43 23.51
N VAL A 20 -29.56 0.76 24.43
CA VAL A 20 -28.93 -0.18 25.38
C VAL A 20 -28.30 -1.35 24.63
N PHE A 21 -28.96 -1.91 23.62
CA PHE A 21 -28.41 -2.97 22.78
C PHE A 21 -27.18 -2.50 21.99
N TYR A 22 -27.25 -1.32 21.38
CA TYR A 22 -26.12 -0.73 20.64
C TYR A 22 -24.92 -0.47 21.56
N PHE A 23 -25.15 0.11 22.74
CA PHE A 23 -24.08 0.33 23.72
C PHE A 23 -23.52 -0.98 24.28
N SER A 24 -24.35 -1.97 24.58
CA SER A 24 -23.87 -3.29 25.04
C SER A 24 -23.07 -4.02 23.96
N TYR A 25 -23.47 -3.91 22.70
CA TYR A 25 -22.77 -4.56 21.58
C TYR A 25 -21.43 -3.88 21.26
N TYR A 26 -21.38 -2.54 21.30
CA TYR A 26 -20.18 -1.79 20.96
C TYR A 26 -19.19 -1.60 22.13
N TYR A 27 -19.69 -1.41 23.36
CA TYR A 27 -18.84 -1.13 24.52
C TYR A 27 -18.66 -2.33 25.47
N GLY A 28 -19.40 -3.43 25.28
CA GLY A 28 -19.31 -4.63 26.13
C GLY A 28 -18.05 -5.48 25.96
N LYS A 29 -17.03 -4.98 25.25
CA LYS A 29 -15.82 -5.76 24.93
C LYS A 29 -14.49 -5.15 25.39
N GLU A 30 -14.52 -4.05 26.15
CA GLU A 30 -13.31 -3.46 26.75
C GLU A 30 -13.51 -3.33 28.26
N GLY A 31 -13.13 -4.37 28.99
CA GLY A 31 -13.31 -4.43 30.43
C GLY A 31 -12.46 -5.48 31.12
N GLU A 32 -11.18 -5.61 30.73
CA GLU A 32 -10.07 -6.27 31.44
C GLU A 32 -8.85 -6.12 30.51
N LYS A 33 -7.75 -5.42 30.79
CA LYS A 33 -7.05 -5.10 32.04
C LYS A 33 -6.23 -3.83 31.83
N GLN A 34 -6.20 -2.95 32.82
CA GLN A 34 -5.15 -1.94 32.96
C GLN A 34 -4.78 -1.84 34.44
N ALA A 35 -3.56 -2.25 34.77
CA ALA A 35 -2.78 -1.92 35.97
C ALA A 35 -1.34 -2.41 35.71
N THR A 36 -0.45 -1.53 35.22
CA THR A 36 0.62 -0.90 36.01
C THR A 36 1.59 -1.90 36.66
N VAL A 37 2.75 -2.13 36.03
CA VAL A 37 4.02 -2.22 36.74
C VAL A 37 5.00 -1.30 36.02
N GLU A 38 5.41 -0.32 36.81
CA GLU A 38 6.27 0.79 36.52
C GLU A 38 7.74 0.39 36.77
N ASN A 39 8.62 0.80 35.85
CA ASN A 39 10.04 1.11 36.06
C ASN A 39 10.93 0.05 36.75
N ALA A 40 11.34 -0.97 35.99
CA ALA A 40 12.54 -1.77 36.29
C ALA A 40 13.20 -2.45 35.05
N ASP A 41 12.48 -2.58 33.92
CA ASP A 41 12.99 -3.31 32.74
C ASP A 41 13.81 -2.47 31.75
N MET A 42 13.83 -1.14 31.89
CA MET A 42 14.45 -0.25 30.90
C MET A 42 16.00 -0.35 30.85
N ASP A 43 16.65 -0.75 31.94
CA ASP A 43 18.12 -0.92 31.97
C ASP A 43 18.60 -2.26 31.39
N ARG A 44 17.69 -3.23 31.19
CA ARG A 44 18.05 -4.58 30.72
C ARG A 44 17.89 -4.75 29.22
N GLU A 45 16.93 -4.04 28.61
CA GLU A 45 16.73 -4.06 27.16
C GLU A 45 17.78 -3.24 26.41
N GLU A 46 18.27 -2.11 26.96
CA GLU A 46 19.33 -1.31 26.31
C GLU A 46 20.67 -2.07 26.19
N ARG A 47 21.09 -2.83 27.22
CA ARG A 47 22.30 -3.66 27.13
C ARG A 47 22.17 -4.82 26.14
N ALA A 48 20.98 -5.40 26.01
CA ALA A 48 20.74 -6.48 25.05
C ALA A 48 20.73 -5.97 23.60
N GLN A 49 20.34 -4.71 23.37
CA GLN A 49 20.35 -4.07 22.06
C GLN A 49 21.77 -3.63 21.63
N GLU A 50 22.60 -3.14 22.55
CA GLU A 50 24.02 -2.84 22.26
C GLU A 50 24.81 -4.11 21.90
N GLU A 51 24.59 -5.22 22.60
CA GLU A 51 25.29 -6.48 22.34
C GLU A 51 24.86 -7.14 21.02
N GLN A 52 23.60 -6.97 20.62
CA GLN A 52 23.08 -7.41 19.31
C GLN A 52 23.51 -6.51 18.15
N ALA A 53 23.63 -5.19 18.35
CA ALA A 53 24.13 -4.26 17.34
C ALA A 53 25.61 -4.52 17.00
N VAL A 54 26.45 -4.77 18.02
CA VAL A 54 27.88 -5.08 17.85
C VAL A 54 28.11 -6.45 17.16
N THR A 55 27.20 -7.40 17.36
CA THR A 55 27.26 -8.72 16.72
C THR A 55 26.75 -8.70 15.27
N ALA A 56 25.77 -7.83 14.97
CA ALA A 56 25.25 -7.64 13.61
C ALA A 56 26.23 -6.90 12.69
N GLU A 57 26.96 -5.91 13.20
CA GLU A 57 27.96 -5.16 12.43
C GLU A 57 29.16 -6.05 12.05
N LYS A 58 29.62 -6.92 12.95
CA LYS A 58 30.68 -7.91 12.64
C LYS A 58 30.27 -8.98 11.63
N LYS A 59 28.98 -9.35 11.60
CA LYS A 59 28.45 -10.32 10.64
C LYS A 59 28.19 -9.69 9.26
N ALA A 60 27.99 -8.37 9.19
CA ALA A 60 27.87 -7.64 7.93
C ALA A 60 29.23 -7.45 7.24
N GLU A 61 30.32 -7.31 8.01
CA GLU A 61 31.68 -7.20 7.46
C GLU A 61 32.22 -8.54 6.92
N GLU A 62 31.83 -9.68 7.49
CA GLU A 62 32.34 -11.01 7.08
C GLU A 62 31.59 -11.61 5.87
N VAL A 63 30.40 -11.08 5.52
CA VAL A 63 29.62 -11.48 4.33
C VAL A 63 29.93 -10.59 3.11
N SER A 64 30.71 -9.52 3.30
CA SER A 64 31.27 -8.69 2.22
C SER A 64 32.57 -9.27 1.66
N GLY A 65 32.66 -10.59 1.57
CA GLY A 65 33.65 -11.29 0.77
C GLY A 65 33.12 -11.43 -0.65
N GLU A 66 33.80 -10.84 -1.62
CA GLU A 66 33.56 -10.94 -3.05
C GLU A 66 33.25 -12.39 -3.47
N GLN A 67 31.96 -12.70 -3.64
CA GLN A 67 31.55 -13.71 -4.61
C GLN A 67 31.18 -12.95 -5.88
N GLY A 68 32.20 -12.76 -6.72
CA GLY A 68 32.01 -12.48 -8.12
C GLY A 68 31.17 -13.60 -8.72
N VAL A 69 29.86 -13.38 -8.79
CA VAL A 69 29.04 -14.08 -9.76
C VAL A 69 29.54 -13.59 -11.10
N GLU A 70 30.23 -14.48 -11.80
CA GLU A 70 30.65 -14.34 -13.18
C GLU A 70 29.38 -14.23 -14.04
N GLY A 71 28.76 -13.05 -14.02
CA GLY A 71 27.67 -12.68 -14.90
C GLY A 71 28.28 -12.38 -16.25
N GLN A 72 27.94 -13.20 -17.25
CA GLN A 72 28.10 -12.82 -18.65
C GLN A 72 27.65 -11.35 -18.78
N ALA A 73 28.50 -10.50 -19.38
CA ALA A 73 28.15 -9.13 -19.66
C ALA A 73 26.95 -9.11 -20.62
N THR A 74 25.75 -9.17 -20.06
CA THR A 74 24.51 -8.93 -20.79
C THR A 74 24.50 -7.46 -21.14
N ASP A 75 24.27 -7.17 -22.42
CA ASP A 75 24.10 -5.81 -22.88
C ASP A 75 23.00 -5.13 -22.05
N VAL A 76 23.17 -3.84 -21.71
CA VAL A 76 22.18 -3.10 -20.90
C VAL A 76 20.81 -3.15 -21.56
N GLU A 77 20.77 -3.13 -22.89
CA GLU A 77 19.54 -3.29 -23.67
C GLU A 77 18.89 -4.68 -23.47
N ASP A 78 19.68 -5.75 -23.31
CA ASP A 78 19.17 -7.09 -23.01
C ASP A 78 18.54 -7.15 -21.62
N GLU A 79 19.14 -6.50 -20.63
CA GLU A 79 18.57 -6.41 -19.28
C GLU A 79 17.26 -5.62 -19.25
N CYS A 80 17.22 -4.47 -19.92
CA CYS A 80 16.03 -3.63 -20.07
C CYS A 80 14.88 -4.42 -20.70
N ARG A 81 15.15 -5.12 -21.80
CA ARG A 81 14.16 -5.97 -22.49
C ARG A 81 13.70 -7.12 -21.62
N ARG A 82 14.59 -7.74 -20.83
CA ARG A 82 14.23 -8.82 -19.91
C ARG A 82 13.26 -8.35 -18.82
N MET A 83 13.57 -7.23 -18.15
CA MET A 83 12.71 -6.67 -17.10
C MET A 83 11.33 -6.27 -17.65
N GLU A 84 11.30 -5.59 -18.81
CA GLU A 84 10.03 -5.24 -19.46
C GLU A 84 9.23 -6.50 -19.81
N LYS A 85 9.87 -7.51 -20.39
CA LYS A 85 9.20 -8.78 -20.76
C LYS A 85 8.60 -9.50 -19.56
N GLU A 86 9.29 -9.53 -18.42
CA GLU A 86 8.79 -10.16 -17.20
C GLU A 86 7.52 -9.46 -16.68
N LEU A 87 7.56 -8.13 -16.59
CA LEU A 87 6.40 -7.33 -16.21
C LEU A 87 5.23 -7.50 -17.19
N MET A 88 5.50 -7.48 -18.50
CA MET A 88 4.46 -7.69 -19.51
C MET A 88 3.87 -9.10 -19.48
N GLY A 89 4.67 -10.10 -19.08
CA GLY A 89 4.20 -11.45 -18.83
C GLY A 89 3.11 -11.49 -17.76
N PHE A 90 3.31 -10.77 -16.65
CA PHE A 90 2.31 -10.64 -15.59
C PHE A 90 1.04 -9.93 -16.06
N LEU A 91 1.16 -8.82 -16.80
CA LEU A 91 -0.01 -8.11 -17.33
C LEU A 91 -0.82 -8.97 -18.33
N THR A 92 -0.13 -9.73 -19.17
CA THR A 92 -0.75 -10.69 -20.10
C THR A 92 -1.46 -11.84 -19.36
N TYR A 93 -0.93 -12.24 -18.19
CA TYR A 93 -1.59 -13.19 -17.31
C TYR A 93 -2.89 -12.61 -16.74
N LEU A 94 -2.89 -11.34 -16.33
CA LEU A 94 -4.08 -10.65 -15.82
C LEU A 94 -5.20 -10.55 -16.88
N ASP A 95 -4.87 -10.29 -18.14
CA ASP A 95 -5.86 -10.27 -19.26
C ASP A 95 -6.69 -11.57 -19.36
N LYS A 96 -6.13 -12.69 -18.89
CA LYS A 96 -6.77 -14.01 -18.95
C LYS A 96 -7.70 -14.30 -17.78
N LYS A 97 -7.71 -13.46 -16.75
CA LYS A 97 -8.47 -13.69 -15.52
C LYS A 97 -9.91 -13.22 -15.65
N ASP A 98 -10.84 -14.04 -15.19
CA ASP A 98 -12.26 -13.73 -15.30
C ASP A 98 -12.62 -12.47 -14.50
N TYR A 99 -12.05 -12.30 -13.30
CA TYR A 99 -12.25 -11.09 -12.49
C TYR A 99 -11.72 -9.79 -13.16
N ILE A 100 -10.83 -9.90 -14.14
CA ILE A 100 -10.37 -8.77 -14.96
C ILE A 100 -11.30 -8.57 -16.16
N ARG A 101 -11.69 -9.64 -16.85
CA ARG A 101 -12.61 -9.58 -18.00
C ARG A 101 -13.97 -9.03 -17.61
N GLU A 102 -14.48 -9.39 -16.43
CA GLU A 102 -15.74 -8.90 -15.89
C GLU A 102 -15.75 -7.38 -15.64
N LEU A 103 -14.59 -6.75 -15.45
CA LEU A 103 -14.49 -5.29 -15.35
C LEU A 103 -14.77 -4.58 -16.68
N GLY A 104 -14.77 -5.31 -17.80
CA GLY A 104 -15.03 -4.75 -19.12
C GLY A 104 -14.04 -3.66 -19.51
N ILE A 105 -12.76 -3.84 -19.17
CA ILE A 105 -11.70 -2.95 -19.64
C ILE A 105 -11.59 -3.17 -21.16
N GLY A 106 -12.01 -2.18 -21.94
CA GLY A 106 -12.11 -2.29 -23.41
C GLY A 106 -10.77 -2.28 -24.14
N GLU A 107 -9.67 -2.55 -23.44
CA GLU A 107 -8.30 -2.56 -23.94
C GLU A 107 -7.47 -3.58 -23.16
N ASP A 108 -6.29 -3.93 -23.67
CA ASP A 108 -5.37 -4.86 -23.00
C ASP A 108 -4.77 -4.26 -21.73
N MET A 109 -4.44 -5.12 -20.77
CA MET A 109 -3.89 -4.74 -19.47
C MET A 109 -2.57 -3.97 -19.58
N HIS A 110 -1.78 -4.23 -20.61
CA HIS A 110 -0.53 -3.51 -20.82
C HIS A 110 -0.77 -2.04 -21.20
N THR A 111 -1.64 -1.78 -22.18
CA THR A 111 -2.05 -0.42 -22.55
C THR A 111 -2.69 0.30 -21.36
N HIS A 112 -3.58 -0.37 -20.63
CA HIS A 112 -4.26 0.22 -19.48
C HIS A 112 -3.29 0.55 -18.33
N PHE A 113 -2.37 -0.36 -18.02
CA PHE A 113 -1.34 -0.16 -17.00
C PHE A 113 -0.44 1.05 -17.32
N LYS A 114 -0.01 1.20 -18.58
CA LYS A 114 0.76 2.37 -19.02
C LYS A 114 -0.01 3.69 -18.81
N LYS A 115 -1.32 3.69 -19.07
CA LYS A 115 -2.18 4.86 -18.79
C LYS A 115 -2.27 5.19 -17.31
N ILE A 116 -2.44 4.18 -16.44
CA ILE A 116 -2.46 4.36 -14.99
C ILE A 116 -1.14 4.97 -14.52
N LEU A 117 0.00 4.37 -14.90
CA LEU A 117 1.31 4.90 -14.53
C LEU A 117 1.51 6.34 -15.00
N ARG A 118 1.13 6.65 -16.25
CA ARG A 118 1.23 8.01 -16.78
C ARG A 118 0.37 9.00 -15.99
N ARG A 119 -0.86 8.65 -15.62
CA ARG A 119 -1.72 9.49 -14.78
C ARG A 119 -1.10 9.75 -13.41
N LEU A 120 -0.54 8.71 -12.79
CA LEU A 120 0.14 8.82 -11.50
C LEU A 120 1.40 9.68 -11.59
N SER A 121 2.20 9.53 -12.64
CA SER A 121 3.41 10.33 -12.87
C SER A 121 3.10 11.81 -13.11
N LEU A 122 2.00 12.11 -13.80
CA LEU A 122 1.56 13.50 -14.03
C LEU A 122 0.94 14.15 -12.79
N ASN A 123 0.55 13.35 -11.80
CA ASN A 123 -0.07 13.82 -10.57
C ASN A 123 0.64 13.21 -9.35
N PRO A 124 1.88 13.59 -9.04
CA PRO A 124 2.58 13.05 -7.88
C PRO A 124 2.00 13.63 -6.58
N PRO A 125 1.96 12.85 -5.48
CA PRO A 125 1.51 13.32 -4.18
C PRO A 125 2.56 14.24 -3.52
N THR A 126 2.17 14.90 -2.42
CA THR A 126 3.12 15.67 -1.59
C THR A 126 3.61 14.79 -0.43
N PRO A 127 4.87 14.32 -0.43
CA PRO A 127 5.33 13.29 0.49
C PRO A 127 5.51 13.76 1.95
N ALA A 128 5.80 15.05 2.18
CA ALA A 128 6.12 15.58 3.51
C ALA A 128 5.54 16.99 3.71
N GLY A 129 5.46 17.42 4.97
CA GLY A 129 5.00 18.77 5.33
C GLY A 129 3.49 18.99 5.21
N GLU A 130 2.69 17.92 5.03
CA GLU A 130 1.23 18.05 4.91
C GLU A 130 0.59 18.67 6.17
N GLY A 131 1.14 18.42 7.35
CA GLY A 131 0.65 18.98 8.62
C GLY A 131 0.69 20.51 8.70
N LEU A 132 1.47 21.16 7.83
CA LEU A 132 1.56 22.63 7.77
C LEU A 132 0.40 23.27 7.02
N LYS A 133 -0.34 22.49 6.21
CA LYS A 133 -1.37 23.00 5.30
C LYS A 133 -2.52 22.00 5.17
N ILE A 134 -3.70 22.37 5.71
CA ILE A 134 -4.91 21.54 5.68
C ILE A 134 -5.29 21.11 4.26
N ASP A 135 -5.09 21.97 3.26
CA ASP A 135 -5.38 21.62 1.86
C ASP A 135 -4.47 20.50 1.34
N THR A 136 -3.22 20.42 1.80
CA THR A 136 -2.29 19.34 1.43
C THR A 136 -2.71 18.02 2.07
N ILE A 137 -3.15 18.05 3.33
CA ILE A 137 -3.72 16.86 4.00
C ILE A 137 -4.90 16.31 3.21
N ILE A 138 -5.87 17.15 2.87
CA ILE A 138 -7.07 16.73 2.12
C ILE A 138 -6.66 16.18 0.74
N LYS A 139 -5.75 16.86 0.03
CA LYS A 139 -5.26 16.41 -1.28
C LYS A 139 -4.60 15.02 -1.21
N ASN A 140 -3.82 14.76 -0.16
CA ASN A 140 -3.16 13.48 0.07
C ASN A 140 -4.14 12.36 0.47
N ILE A 141 -5.13 12.64 1.33
CA ILE A 141 -6.17 11.67 1.71
C ILE A 141 -6.94 11.16 0.49
N TYR A 142 -7.26 12.05 -0.45
CA TYR A 142 -8.01 11.71 -1.66
C TYR A 142 -7.12 11.51 -2.90
N HIS A 143 -5.82 11.29 -2.72
CA HIS A 143 -4.85 11.30 -3.82
C HIS A 143 -5.24 10.37 -4.97
N PHE A 144 -5.39 9.07 -4.69
CA PHE A 144 -5.72 8.08 -5.72
C PHE A 144 -7.12 8.30 -6.32
N TYR A 145 -8.10 8.76 -5.53
CA TYR A 145 -9.42 9.11 -6.04
C TYR A 145 -9.42 10.30 -7.01
N ARG A 146 -8.44 11.20 -6.86
CA ARG A 146 -8.26 12.37 -7.74
C ARG A 146 -7.41 12.05 -8.97
N ALA A 147 -6.41 11.18 -8.82
CA ALA A 147 -5.47 10.84 -9.89
C ALA A 147 -5.98 9.72 -10.82
N LEU A 148 -6.84 8.83 -10.30
CA LEU A 148 -7.28 7.62 -11.00
C LEU A 148 -8.79 7.58 -11.21
N SER A 149 -9.23 6.83 -12.21
CA SER A 149 -10.66 6.59 -12.45
C SER A 149 -11.23 5.57 -11.46
N LEU A 150 -12.56 5.53 -11.31
CA LEU A 150 -13.21 4.48 -10.52
C LEU A 150 -12.91 3.07 -11.06
N GLN A 151 -12.77 2.92 -12.38
CA GLN A 151 -12.42 1.65 -12.99
C GLN A 151 -11.00 1.23 -12.63
N ASP A 152 -10.04 2.17 -12.68
CA ASP A 152 -8.65 1.96 -12.26
C ASP A 152 -8.58 1.50 -10.79
N LEU A 153 -9.33 2.15 -9.90
CA LEU A 153 -9.37 1.81 -8.48
C LEU A 153 -9.97 0.42 -8.23
N LYS A 154 -11.03 0.05 -8.96
CA LYS A 154 -11.63 -1.29 -8.91
C LYS A 154 -10.65 -2.34 -9.41
N LEU A 155 -9.96 -2.06 -10.50
CA LEU A 155 -8.94 -2.93 -11.08
C LEU A 155 -7.81 -3.21 -10.07
N ILE A 156 -7.19 -2.15 -9.53
CA ILE A 156 -6.11 -2.28 -8.53
C ILE A 156 -6.60 -3.09 -7.32
N ARG A 157 -7.81 -2.79 -6.82
CA ARG A 157 -8.39 -3.54 -5.70
C ARG A 157 -8.56 -5.03 -6.04
N LEU A 158 -9.08 -5.36 -7.22
CA LEU A 158 -9.29 -6.75 -7.61
C LEU A 158 -7.96 -7.51 -7.77
N ILE A 159 -6.94 -6.89 -8.36
CA ILE A 159 -5.60 -7.48 -8.44
C ILE A 159 -5.06 -7.75 -7.04
N LEU A 160 -5.11 -6.77 -6.13
CA LEU A 160 -4.63 -6.92 -4.75
C LEU A 160 -5.37 -8.02 -3.96
N GLN A 161 -6.66 -8.22 -4.24
CA GLN A 161 -7.47 -9.24 -3.56
C GLN A 161 -7.25 -10.65 -4.11
N ASN A 162 -7.11 -10.79 -5.44
CA ASN A 162 -7.04 -12.11 -6.10
C ASN A 162 -5.59 -12.62 -6.26
N GLU A 163 -4.62 -11.72 -6.32
CA GLU A 163 -3.19 -12.07 -6.46
C GLU A 163 -2.42 -11.85 -5.15
N ALA A 164 -3.10 -11.84 -3.99
CA ALA A 164 -2.49 -11.56 -2.69
C ALA A 164 -1.34 -12.53 -2.36
N ASP A 165 -1.52 -13.82 -2.66
CA ASP A 165 -0.56 -14.88 -2.32
C ASP A 165 0.68 -14.85 -3.23
N THR A 166 0.56 -14.26 -4.42
CA THR A 166 1.66 -14.12 -5.41
C THR A 166 2.18 -12.69 -5.50
N LEU A 167 1.64 -11.77 -4.68
CA LEU A 167 1.88 -10.34 -4.81
C LEU A 167 3.36 -9.99 -4.69
N GLU A 168 4.08 -10.62 -3.76
CA GLU A 168 5.51 -10.40 -3.57
C GLU A 168 6.31 -10.78 -4.82
N MET A 169 6.02 -11.94 -5.42
CA MET A 169 6.66 -12.37 -6.66
C MET A 169 6.32 -11.44 -7.83
N ASN A 170 5.06 -10.99 -7.93
CA ASN A 170 4.65 -10.04 -8.97
C ASN A 170 5.34 -8.67 -8.80
N LEU A 171 5.51 -8.21 -7.55
CA LEU A 171 6.23 -6.97 -7.24
C LEU A 171 7.74 -7.09 -7.47
N ALA A 172 8.31 -8.29 -7.35
CA ALA A 172 9.71 -8.56 -7.66
C ALA A 172 10.02 -8.35 -9.15
N ALA A 173 9.05 -8.51 -10.06
CA ALA A 173 9.19 -8.13 -11.46
C ALA A 173 9.03 -6.61 -11.70
N LEU A 174 8.12 -5.97 -10.95
CA LEU A 174 7.84 -4.54 -11.09
C LEU A 174 8.99 -3.65 -10.57
N TYR A 175 9.59 -4.02 -9.43
CA TYR A 175 10.59 -3.18 -8.76
C TYR A 175 11.84 -2.93 -9.61
N PRO A 176 12.52 -3.95 -10.19
CA PRO A 176 13.68 -3.73 -11.06
C PRO A 176 13.34 -2.86 -12.27
N TRP A 177 12.17 -3.08 -12.88
CA TRP A 177 11.69 -2.27 -13.99
C TRP A 177 11.50 -0.80 -13.57
N LEU A 178 10.89 -0.51 -12.42
CA LEU A 178 10.77 0.86 -11.91
C LEU A 178 12.14 1.52 -11.68
N MET A 179 13.11 0.78 -11.14
CA MET A 179 14.46 1.27 -10.85
C MET A 179 15.37 1.36 -12.08
N SER A 180 14.85 1.00 -13.26
CA SER A 180 15.62 1.00 -14.50
C SER A 180 15.56 2.33 -15.27
N ALA A 181 14.83 3.33 -14.75
CA ALA A 181 14.52 4.59 -15.43
C ALA A 181 15.74 5.38 -15.95
N ASP A 182 16.89 5.30 -15.26
CA ASP A 182 18.12 6.01 -15.65
C ASP A 182 18.99 5.20 -16.62
N ARG A 183 18.79 3.88 -16.70
CA ARG A 183 19.59 2.95 -17.52
C ARG A 183 18.89 2.54 -18.81
N CYS A 184 17.58 2.42 -18.76
CA CYS A 184 16.75 2.04 -19.88
C CYS A 184 16.16 3.29 -20.55
N SER A 185 16.12 3.31 -21.88
CA SER A 185 15.50 4.41 -22.62
C SER A 185 14.01 4.51 -22.26
N GLN A 186 13.60 5.62 -21.65
CA GLN A 186 12.20 5.83 -21.29
C GLN A 186 11.36 6.00 -22.57
N LYS A 187 10.43 5.07 -22.80
CA LYS A 187 9.42 5.20 -23.87
C LYS A 187 8.16 5.78 -23.24
N ASP A 188 7.65 6.87 -23.81
CA ASP A 188 6.45 7.57 -23.32
C ASP A 188 6.52 8.04 -21.85
N GLY A 189 7.73 8.26 -21.33
CA GLY A 189 7.97 8.61 -19.91
C GLY A 189 7.82 7.44 -18.94
N LEU A 190 7.97 6.20 -19.43
CA LEU A 190 7.96 4.98 -18.63
C LEU A 190 9.28 4.19 -18.78
N PRO A 191 9.78 3.57 -17.69
CA PRO A 191 9.28 3.68 -16.31
C PRO A 191 9.35 5.12 -15.76
N PRO A 192 8.55 5.47 -14.74
CA PRO A 192 8.53 6.81 -14.16
C PRO A 192 9.91 7.25 -13.67
N SER A 193 10.16 8.56 -13.62
CA SER A 193 11.41 9.10 -13.07
C SER A 193 11.60 8.71 -11.61
N LEU A 194 12.87 8.64 -11.19
CA LEU A 194 13.22 8.31 -9.81
C LEU A 194 12.61 9.30 -8.79
N ASP A 195 12.57 10.60 -9.11
CA ASP A 195 11.87 11.62 -8.31
C ASP A 195 10.38 11.28 -8.12
N THR A 196 9.69 10.87 -9.19
CA THR A 196 8.28 10.46 -9.12
C THR A 196 8.11 9.26 -8.18
N ILE A 197 8.96 8.25 -8.33
CA ILE A 197 8.93 7.04 -7.50
C ILE A 197 9.15 7.39 -6.03
N TYR A 198 10.15 8.23 -5.71
CA TYR A 198 10.41 8.67 -4.34
C TYR A 198 9.28 9.51 -3.74
N ARG A 199 8.57 10.32 -4.54
CA ARG A 199 7.39 11.05 -4.04
C ARG A 199 6.29 10.10 -3.62
N TYR A 200 6.05 9.02 -4.38
CA TYR A 200 5.07 7.99 -3.99
C TYR A 200 5.52 7.18 -2.78
N ALA A 201 6.79 6.79 -2.71
CA ALA A 201 7.35 6.11 -1.54
C ALA A 201 7.23 6.97 -0.27
N GLY A 202 7.65 8.23 -0.35
CA GLY A 202 7.53 9.19 0.74
C GLY A 202 6.07 9.47 1.12
N PHE A 203 5.16 9.57 0.15
CA PHE A 203 3.73 9.69 0.42
C PHE A 203 3.19 8.50 1.20
N LEU A 204 3.45 7.26 0.74
CA LEU A 204 2.98 6.04 1.40
C LEU A 204 3.55 5.89 2.82
N ALA A 205 4.82 6.23 3.02
CA ALA A 205 5.47 6.12 4.33
C ALA A 205 5.11 7.26 5.30
N ASN A 206 5.05 8.50 4.82
CA ASN A 206 5.09 9.68 5.68
C ASN A 206 3.77 10.45 5.77
N SER A 207 2.87 10.31 4.80
CA SER A 207 1.56 11.00 4.85
C SER A 207 0.49 10.17 5.56
N ILE A 208 -0.47 10.85 6.20
CA ILE A 208 -1.65 10.27 6.83
C ILE A 208 -2.46 9.49 5.78
N GLY A 209 -2.69 10.08 4.61
CA GLY A 209 -3.42 9.45 3.51
C GLY A 209 -2.72 8.19 3.00
N GLY A 210 -1.42 8.28 2.73
CA GLY A 210 -0.59 7.18 2.24
C GLY A 210 -0.51 6.00 3.23
N ARG A 211 -0.19 6.27 4.50
CA ARG A 211 -0.14 5.23 5.54
C ARG A 211 -1.49 4.55 5.74
N ALA A 212 -2.58 5.29 5.65
CA ALA A 212 -3.92 4.72 5.76
C ALA A 212 -4.21 3.68 4.66
N TYR A 213 -3.61 3.80 3.47
CA TYR A 213 -3.71 2.75 2.45
C TYR A 213 -2.92 1.49 2.84
N LEU A 214 -1.75 1.63 3.46
CA LEU A 214 -0.94 0.49 3.91
C LEU A 214 -1.60 -0.25 5.09
N PHE A 215 -2.14 0.48 6.06
CA PHE A 215 -2.78 -0.10 7.25
C PHE A 215 -4.14 -0.76 7.00
N ARG A 216 -4.72 -0.58 5.81
CA ARG A 216 -5.96 -1.26 5.42
C ARG A 216 -5.73 -2.65 4.82
N ARG A 217 -4.47 -3.10 4.69
CA ARG A 217 -4.19 -4.51 4.39
C ARG A 217 -4.62 -5.36 5.59
N GLU A 218 -5.40 -6.40 5.31
CA GLU A 218 -5.58 -7.49 6.26
C GLU A 218 -4.20 -8.13 6.46
N THR A 219 -3.68 -8.06 7.69
CA THR A 219 -2.58 -8.91 8.13
C THR A 219 -3.15 -10.32 8.19
N ARG A 220 -2.94 -11.11 7.14
CA ARG A 220 -3.20 -12.55 7.16
C ARG A 220 -2.21 -13.25 8.07
#